data_AF-A0A917ZZF2-F1
#
_entry.id   AF-A0A917ZZF2-F1
#
_cell.length_a   1.000
_cell.length_b   1.000
_cell.length_c   1.000
_cell.angle_alpha   90.00
_cell.angle_beta   90.00
_cell.angle_gamma   90.00
#
_symmetry.space_group_name_H-M   'P 1'
#
loop_
_entity.id
_entity.type
_entity.pdbx_description
1 polymer ?
#
loop_
_entity_poly.entity_id
_entity_poly.type
_entity_poly.pdbx_seq_one_letter_code
_entity_poly.pdbx_strand_id
1 'polypeptide(L)'
;MTDEDRALREERQAAALREVADLGRRRADLVRQAEELLKPLSAAAVNAVRIGAPRRRTQDLAQISTGVFYGWLQDAGISVRPKRPAQRDRTA
;
A
#
# COMPACT_ATOMS: atom_id res chain seq x y z
N MET A 1 4.16 8.61 44.44
CA MET A 1 4.88 8.53 43.16
C MET A 1 6.15 9.32 43.35
N THR A 2 7.28 8.63 43.50
CA THR A 2 8.57 9.27 43.80
C THR A 2 9.16 9.88 42.53
N ASP A 3 10.15 10.76 42.68
CA ASP A 3 10.90 11.30 41.53
C ASP A 3 11.62 10.18 40.75
N GLU A 4 12.01 9.10 41.43
CA GLU A 4 12.57 7.89 40.83
C GLU A 4 11.53 7.15 39.96
N ASP A 5 10.28 7.00 40.42
CA ASP A 5 9.19 6.39 39.64
C ASP A 5 8.84 7.20 38.38
N ARG A 6 9.06 8.51 38.43
CA ARG A 6 8.87 9.41 37.30
C ARG A 6 10.00 9.26 36.29
N ALA A 7 11.25 9.32 36.74
CA ALA A 7 12.43 9.17 35.88
C ALA A 7 12.41 7.82 35.12
N LEU A 8 12.08 6.72 35.81
CA LEU A 8 11.99 5.40 35.18
C LEU A 8 10.90 5.33 34.11
N ARG A 9 9.76 6.01 34.30
CA ARG A 9 8.69 6.06 33.29
C ARG A 9 9.10 6.90 32.09
N GLU A 10 9.73 8.04 32.32
CA GLU A 10 10.25 8.91 31.25
C GLU A 10 11.30 8.18 30.40
N GLU A 11 12.18 7.40 31.02
CA GLU A 11 13.17 6.58 30.31
C GLU A 11 12.51 5.49 29.45
N ARG A 12 11.51 4.77 29.97
CA ARG A 12 10.76 3.75 29.22
C ARG A 12 10.02 4.36 28.03
N GLN A 13 9.41 5.53 28.23
CA GLN A 13 8.76 6.26 27.14
C GLN A 13 9.77 6.69 26.07
N ALA A 14 10.92 7.24 26.48
CA ALA A 14 11.98 7.61 25.55
C ALA A 14 12.51 6.41 24.76
N ALA A 15 12.67 5.24 25.41
CA ALA A 15 13.07 4.01 24.73
C ALA A 15 12.04 3.55 23.70
N ALA A 16 10.75 3.53 24.06
CA ALA A 16 9.67 3.16 23.15
C ALA A 16 9.57 4.12 21.94
N LEU A 17 9.75 5.42 22.17
CA LEU A 17 9.75 6.42 21.09
C LEU A 17 10.95 6.25 20.14
N ARG A 18 12.13 5.91 20.68
CA ARG A 18 13.32 5.59 19.84
C ARG A 18 13.04 4.39 18.94
N GLU A 19 12.44 3.34 19.48
CA GLU A 19 12.08 2.15 18.71
C GLU A 19 11.08 2.47 17.58
N VAL A 20 10.05 3.26 17.87
CA VAL A 20 9.09 3.72 16.85
C VAL A 20 9.81 4.54 15.76
N ALA A 21 10.72 5.44 16.13
CA ALA A 21 11.47 6.25 15.18
C ALA A 21 12.37 5.39 14.27
N ASP A 22 13.03 4.38 14.84
CA ASP A 22 13.87 3.44 14.09
C ASP A 22 13.06 2.62 13.08
N LEU A 23 11.95 2.02 13.52
CA LEU A 23 11.08 1.24 12.64
C LEU A 23 10.42 2.13 11.58
N GLY A 24 10.01 3.35 11.94
CA GLY A 24 9.45 4.33 11.03
C GLY A 24 10.41 4.68 9.89
N ARG A 25 11.69 4.93 10.21
CA ARG A 25 12.74 5.17 9.21
C ARG A 25 12.93 3.99 8.26
N ARG A 26 13.10 2.78 8.82
CA ARG A 26 13.27 1.56 8.01
C ARG A 26 12.09 1.33 7.08
N ARG A 27 10.86 1.53 7.58
CA ARG A 27 9.64 1.42 6.77
C ARG A 27 9.64 2.46 5.65
N ALA A 28 9.97 3.72 5.93
CA ALA A 28 10.01 4.78 4.93
C ALA A 28 11.01 4.47 3.81
N ASP A 29 12.18 3.93 4.16
CA ASP A 29 13.19 3.52 3.19
C ASP A 29 12.70 2.40 2.27
N LEU A 30 12.04 1.39 2.83
CA LEU A 30 11.45 0.29 2.05
C LEU A 30 10.31 0.76 1.15
N VAL A 31 9.46 1.67 1.64
CA VAL A 31 8.37 2.24 0.84
C VAL A 31 8.93 3.01 -0.36
N ARG A 32 9.94 3.85 -0.13
CA ARG A 32 10.62 4.59 -1.21
C ARG A 32 11.23 3.65 -2.25
N GLN A 33 11.88 2.57 -1.83
CA GLN A 33 12.40 1.55 -2.77
C GLN A 33 11.28 0.86 -3.56
N ALA A 34 10.15 0.57 -2.92
CA ALA A 34 8.99 0.00 -3.60
C ALA A 34 8.33 0.98 -4.60
N GLU A 35 8.32 2.29 -4.29
CA GLU A 35 7.80 3.33 -5.19
C GLU A 35 8.63 3.44 -6.48
N GLU A 36 9.95 3.32 -6.40
CA GLU A 36 10.82 3.29 -7.58
C GLU A 36 10.52 2.10 -8.52
N LEU A 37 10.14 0.95 -7.95
CA LEU A 37 9.74 -0.24 -8.72
C LEU A 37 8.32 -0.12 -9.28
N LEU A 38 7.51 0.80 -8.77
CA LEU A 38 6.10 0.89 -9.12
C LEU A 38 5.90 1.29 -10.59
N LYS A 39 6.72 2.23 -11.10
CA LYS A 39 6.63 2.71 -12.49
C LYS A 39 7.00 1.65 -13.54
N PRO A 40 8.13 0.93 -13.45
CA PRO A 40 8.39 -0.17 -14.37
C PRO A 40 7.39 -1.33 -14.21
N LEU A 41 6.94 -1.61 -12.97
CA LEU A 41 5.93 -2.64 -12.73
C LEU A 41 4.59 -2.30 -13.38
N SER A 42 4.12 -1.06 -13.26
CA SER A 42 2.87 -0.62 -13.88
C SER A 42 2.94 -0.74 -15.41
N ALA A 43 4.06 -0.33 -16.01
CA ALA A 43 4.28 -0.48 -17.45
C ALA A 43 4.26 -1.95 -17.89
N ALA A 44 4.95 -2.83 -17.15
CA ALA A 44 4.97 -4.26 -17.43
C ALA A 44 3.57 -4.91 -17.29
N ALA A 45 2.84 -4.56 -16.24
CA ALA A 45 1.49 -5.06 -15.99
C ALA A 45 0.49 -4.62 -17.07
N VAL A 46 0.53 -3.35 -17.46
CA VAL A 46 -0.27 -2.81 -18.57
C VAL A 46 0.07 -3.53 -19.87
N ASN A 47 1.36 -3.69 -20.19
CA ASN A 47 1.78 -4.38 -21.41
C ASN A 47 1.29 -5.84 -21.42
N ALA A 48 1.42 -6.56 -20.31
CA ALA A 48 0.93 -7.94 -20.18
C ALA A 48 -0.57 -8.03 -20.52
N VAL A 49 -1.38 -7.11 -19.99
CA VAL A 49 -2.83 -7.09 -20.31
C VAL A 49 -3.07 -6.72 -21.77
N ARG A 50 -2.30 -5.80 -22.36
CA ARG A 50 -2.43 -5.42 -23.78
C ARG A 50 -2.16 -6.60 -24.74
N ILE A 51 -1.21 -7.46 -24.41
CA ILE A 51 -0.90 -8.66 -25.20
C ILE A 51 -1.80 -9.85 -24.88
N GLY A 52 -2.84 -9.66 -24.05
CA GLY A 52 -3.87 -10.67 -23.77
C GLY A 52 -3.67 -11.50 -22.50
N ALA A 53 -2.71 -11.15 -21.62
CA ALA A 53 -2.56 -11.86 -20.36
C ALA A 53 -3.80 -11.71 -19.46
N PRO A 54 -4.20 -12.77 -18.73
CA PRO A 54 -5.35 -12.70 -17.83
C PRO A 54 -5.13 -11.69 -16.71
N ARG A 55 -6.02 -10.68 -16.61
CA ARG A 55 -5.96 -9.59 -15.62
C ARG A 55 -5.75 -10.08 -14.18
N ARG A 56 -6.48 -11.12 -13.75
CA ARG A 56 -6.34 -11.70 -12.40
C ARG A 56 -4.94 -12.25 -12.18
N ARG A 57 -4.39 -12.99 -13.15
CA ARG A 57 -3.05 -13.55 -13.04
C ARG A 57 -1.98 -12.45 -13.02
N THR A 58 -2.14 -11.43 -13.85
CA THR A 58 -1.25 -10.25 -13.84
C THR A 58 -1.28 -9.54 -12.49
N GLN A 59 -2.47 -9.34 -11.92
CA GLN A 59 -2.62 -8.74 -10.59
C GLN A 59 -1.95 -9.57 -9.50
N ASP A 60 -2.20 -10.89 -9.48
CA ASP A 60 -1.65 -11.80 -8.48
C ASP A 60 -0.11 -11.79 -8.53
N LEU A 61 0.48 -11.73 -9.73
CA LEU A 61 1.94 -11.64 -9.89
C LEU A 61 2.50 -10.26 -9.50
N ALA A 62 1.74 -9.19 -9.75
CA ALA A 62 2.14 -7.83 -9.39
C ALA A 62 2.08 -7.57 -7.87
N GLN A 63 1.39 -8.42 -7.09
CA GLN A 63 1.29 -8.32 -5.62
C GLN A 63 0.78 -6.94 -5.14
N ILE A 64 -0.20 -6.40 -5.87
CA ILE A 64 -0.81 -5.11 -5.58
C ILE A 64 -2.31 -5.23 -5.35
N SER A 65 -2.86 -4.23 -4.66
CA SER A 65 -4.30 -4.14 -4.47
C SER A 65 -5.04 -3.99 -5.81
N THR A 66 -6.30 -4.45 -5.81
CA THR A 66 -7.21 -4.31 -6.96
C THR A 66 -7.35 -2.85 -7.39
N GLY A 67 -7.45 -1.91 -6.44
CA GLY A 67 -7.59 -0.49 -6.75
C GLY A 67 -6.40 0.05 -7.56
N VAL A 68 -5.18 -0.26 -7.12
CA VAL A 68 -3.95 0.17 -7.80
C VAL A 68 -3.86 -0.45 -9.20
N PHE A 69 -4.03 -1.77 -9.30
CA PHE A 69 -3.94 -2.47 -10.58
C PHE A 69 -4.93 -1.94 -11.61
N TYR A 70 -6.21 -1.85 -11.25
CA TYR A 70 -7.23 -1.38 -12.18
C TYR A 70 -7.15 0.11 -12.47
N GLY A 71 -6.59 0.92 -11.54
CA GLY A 71 -6.21 2.30 -11.81
C GLY A 71 -5.20 2.41 -12.95
N TRP A 72 -4.12 1.61 -12.91
CA TRP A 72 -3.15 1.58 -14.01
C TRP A 72 -3.76 1.19 -15.36
N LEU A 73 -4.67 0.22 -15.36
CA LEU A 73 -5.37 -0.19 -16.58
C LEU A 73 -6.25 0.95 -17.12
N GLN A 74 -6.98 1.63 -16.25
CA GLN A 74 -7.82 2.77 -16.61
C GLN A 74 -7.00 3.92 -17.18
N ASP A 75 -5.89 4.30 -16.51
CA ASP A 75 -4.98 5.35 -16.96
C ASP A 75 -4.34 5.01 -18.32
N ALA A 76 -4.14 3.71 -18.60
CA ALA A 76 -3.63 3.20 -19.87
C ALA A 76 -4.70 3.04 -20.97
N GLY A 77 -5.95 3.46 -20.71
CA GLY A 77 -7.08 3.38 -21.64
C GLY A 77 -7.68 1.98 -21.81
N ILE A 78 -7.32 1.02 -20.95
CA ILE A 78 -7.86 -0.34 -21.00
C ILE A 78 -9.20 -0.34 -20.31
N SER A 79 -10.27 -0.66 -21.05
CA SER A 79 -11.63 -0.67 -20.52
C SER A 79 -11.78 -1.64 -19.34
N VAL A 80 -12.05 -1.07 -18.17
CA VAL A 80 -12.42 -1.76 -16.94
C VAL A 80 -13.92 -1.60 -16.77
N ARG A 81 -14.65 -2.68 -16.52
CA ARG A 81 -16.09 -2.60 -16.24
C ARG A 81 -16.29 -1.66 -15.04
N PRO A 82 -17.11 -0.61 -15.16
CA PRO A 82 -17.34 0.30 -14.05
C PRO A 82 -17.89 -0.47 -12.84
N LYS A 83 -17.35 -0.15 -11.66
CA LYS A 83 -17.78 -0.76 -10.40
C LYS A 83 -19.27 -0.44 -10.21
N ARG A 84 -20.08 -1.48 -10.03
CA ARG A 84 -21.50 -1.31 -9.68
C ARG A 84 -21.57 -0.56 -8.34
N PRO A 85 -22.37 0.51 -8.20
CA PRO A 85 -22.50 1.22 -6.94
C PRO A 85 -22.91 0.23 -5.86
N ALA A 86 -22.28 0.33 -4.68
CA ALA A 86 -22.69 -0.45 -3.53
C ALA A 86 -24.16 -0.13 -3.26
N GLN A 87 -25.00 -1.16 -3.28
CA GLN A 87 -26.40 -1.04 -2.89
C GLN A 87 -26.38 -0.57 -1.44
N ARG A 88 -26.72 0.70 -1.21
CA ARG A 88 -26.88 1.23 0.14
C ARG A 88 -27.99 0.39 0.76
N ASP A 89 -27.66 -0.36 1.81
CA ASP A 89 -28.65 -1.03 2.64
C ASP A 89 -29.65 0.03 3.10
N ARG A 90 -30.88 -0.09 2.57
CA ARG A 90 -32.03 0.62 3.09
C ARG A 90 -32.42 -0.08 4.38
N THR A 91 -31.76 0.25 5.47
CA THR A 91 -32.30 -0.02 6.80
C THR A 91 -32.95 1.27 7.27
N ALA A 92 -34.28 1.24 7.19
CA ALA A 92 -35.21 2.18 7.79
C ALA A 92 -35.23 2.03 9.32
#